data_AF-A0A3D8IJA2-F1
#
_entry.id   AF-A0A3D8IJA2-F1
#
_cell.length_a   1.000
_cell.length_b   1.000
_cell.length_c   1.000
_cell.angle_alpha   90.00
_cell.angle_beta   90.00
_cell.angle_gamma   90.00
#
_symmetry.space_group_name_H-M   'P 1'
#
loop_
_entity.id
_entity.type
_entity.pdbx_description
1 polymer ?
#
loop_
_entity_poly.entity_id
_entity_poly.type
_entity_poly.pdbx_seq_one_letter_code
_entity_poly.pdbx_strand_id
1 'polypeptide(L)'
;MKIDSNDFNSINKIISSSKNTQKKNILLNKEIINNGYSSLKQKGLNNTIGILQLAAQTIKNITDNNTISLEQAKIELNNATFLGNKIFAPHTILQDDYNNTLFDANRILNLIPNDEKDLYSFKKVLKNEYDFINASLESIKSNIDIIDYKQQNLENYLIQNAILFSKAHNIKTLASKIDSLLA
;
A
#
# COMPACT_ATOMS: atom_id res chain seq x y z
N MET A 1 -14.51 71.33 17.46
CA MET A 1 -15.60 70.82 16.60
C MET A 1 -15.66 69.31 16.77
N LYS A 2 -16.85 68.79 17.11
CA LYS A 2 -17.15 67.38 17.30
C LYS A 2 -17.22 66.65 15.95
N ILE A 3 -16.84 65.39 15.92
CA ILE A 3 -17.49 64.39 15.07
C ILE A 3 -17.74 63.16 15.95
N ASP A 4 -19.02 62.90 16.15
CA ASP A 4 -19.59 61.72 16.79
C ASP A 4 -19.82 60.59 15.77
N SER A 5 -20.08 59.40 16.32
CA SER A 5 -20.97 58.34 15.78
C SER A 5 -20.35 57.18 15.00
N ASN A 6 -20.20 56.10 15.76
CA ASN A 6 -20.42 54.69 15.42
C ASN A 6 -21.38 54.44 14.23
N ASP A 7 -21.13 53.38 13.46
CA ASP A 7 -22.17 52.35 13.29
C ASP A 7 -21.62 50.97 12.90
N PHE A 8 -22.20 49.98 13.57
CA PHE A 8 -22.00 48.55 13.49
C PHE A 8 -22.84 47.92 12.36
N ASN A 9 -22.52 46.66 12.03
CA ASN A 9 -23.38 45.64 11.41
C ASN A 9 -23.64 45.72 9.89
N SER A 10 -23.25 44.69 9.14
CA SER A 10 -24.07 43.48 8.96
C SER A 10 -23.62 42.61 7.78
N ILE A 11 -23.73 41.31 8.01
CA ILE A 11 -23.46 40.19 7.12
C ILE A 11 -24.76 39.82 6.36
N ASN A 12 -24.60 39.29 5.12
CA ASN A 12 -25.53 38.52 4.26
C ASN A 12 -26.54 39.21 3.31
N LYS A 13 -26.30 39.07 1.98
CA LYS A 13 -27.20 38.35 1.03
C LYS A 13 -26.62 38.26 -0.41
N ILE A 14 -25.95 37.16 -0.79
CA ILE A 14 -26.30 36.09 -1.77
C ILE A 14 -26.77 36.51 -3.21
N ILE A 15 -26.08 35.97 -4.24
CA ILE A 15 -26.52 35.29 -5.50
C ILE A 15 -25.96 35.84 -6.85
N SER A 16 -25.22 34.90 -7.49
CA SER A 16 -25.01 34.60 -8.92
C SER A 16 -24.28 35.54 -9.88
N SER A 17 -23.15 35.05 -10.41
CA SER A 17 -23.06 34.75 -11.86
C SER A 17 -21.93 33.75 -12.14
N SER A 18 -22.31 32.62 -12.71
CA SER A 18 -21.45 31.56 -13.23
C SER A 18 -20.56 32.05 -14.38
N LYS A 19 -19.25 31.82 -14.31
CA LYS A 19 -18.40 31.67 -15.51
C LYS A 19 -17.39 30.54 -15.32
N ASN A 20 -17.60 29.51 -16.13
CA ASN A 20 -16.75 28.37 -16.46
C ASN A 20 -15.26 28.52 -16.09
N THR A 21 -14.82 27.77 -15.08
CA THR A 21 -13.43 27.32 -14.99
C THR A 21 -13.29 26.06 -15.82
N GLN A 22 -12.78 26.19 -17.06
CA GLN A 22 -12.21 25.05 -17.76
C GLN A 22 -11.06 24.51 -16.92
N LYS A 23 -11.31 23.41 -16.19
CA LYS A 23 -10.25 22.60 -15.57
C LYS A 23 -9.34 22.12 -16.70
N LYS A 24 -8.21 22.80 -16.90
CA LYS A 24 -7.07 22.21 -17.60
C LYS A 24 -6.71 20.95 -16.83
N ASN A 25 -6.99 19.80 -17.42
CA ASN A 25 -6.44 18.52 -16.96
C ASN A 25 -4.92 18.64 -17.10
N ILE A 26 -4.26 19.01 -16.01
CA ILE A 26 -2.83 18.80 -15.85
C ILE A 26 -2.71 17.28 -15.78
N LEU A 27 -2.42 16.68 -16.93
CA LEU A 27 -1.95 15.30 -17.00
C LEU A 27 -0.61 15.31 -16.26
N LEU A 28 -0.65 15.01 -14.95
CA LEU A 28 0.55 14.76 -14.17
C LEU A 28 1.20 13.54 -14.79
N ASN A 29 2.22 13.78 -15.62
CA ASN A 29 3.18 12.74 -15.99
C ASN A 29 3.60 12.07 -14.68
N LYS A 30 3.27 10.79 -14.54
CA LYS A 30 3.75 9.93 -13.46
C LYS A 30 5.23 9.66 -13.70
N GLU A 31 6.05 10.70 -13.70
CA GLU A 31 7.45 10.54 -13.39
C GLU A 31 7.50 10.13 -11.93
N ILE A 32 7.96 8.90 -11.70
CA ILE A 32 8.18 8.35 -10.38
C ILE A 32 9.32 9.17 -9.78
N ILE A 33 8.96 10.22 -9.05
CA ILE A 33 9.90 10.99 -8.24
C ILE A 33 10.34 10.06 -7.09
N ASN A 34 11.46 9.39 -7.28
CA ASN A 34 12.05 8.46 -6.32
C ASN A 34 12.90 9.26 -5.30
N ASN A 35 12.23 9.95 -4.37
CA ASN A 35 12.87 10.83 -3.37
C ASN A 35 13.37 10.09 -2.11
N GLY A 36 13.78 8.82 -2.20
CA GLY A 36 14.22 8.05 -1.02
C GLY A 36 13.12 7.73 0.01
N TYR A 37 11.90 8.21 -0.21
CA TYR A 37 10.69 7.72 0.45
C TYR A 37 10.10 6.63 -0.43
N SER A 38 10.01 5.41 0.11
CA SER A 38 9.36 4.27 -0.55
C SER A 38 8.00 4.70 -1.08
N SER A 39 7.77 4.46 -2.38
CA SER A 39 6.49 4.81 -3.02
C SER A 39 5.30 4.26 -2.21
N LEU A 40 4.12 4.89 -2.28
CA LEU A 40 2.91 4.38 -1.61
C LEU A 40 2.67 2.88 -1.89
N LYS A 41 3.01 2.43 -3.10
CA LYS A 41 2.99 1.02 -3.50
C LYS A 41 4.00 0.18 -2.71
N GLN A 42 5.25 0.62 -2.60
CA GLN A 42 6.28 -0.07 -1.84
C GLN A 42 5.98 -0.09 -0.34
N LYS A 43 5.38 0.97 0.21
CA LYS A 43 4.87 0.97 1.59
C LYS A 43 3.75 -0.05 1.79
N GLY A 44 2.78 -0.12 0.86
CA GLY A 44 1.72 -1.13 0.89
C GLY A 44 2.25 -2.56 0.81
N LEU A 45 3.23 -2.80 -0.07
CA LEU A 45 3.91 -4.08 -0.21
C LEU A 45 4.66 -4.47 1.07
N ASN A 46 5.45 -3.56 1.65
CA ASN A 46 6.17 -3.80 2.89
C ASN A 46 5.23 -4.10 4.06
N ASN A 47 4.08 -3.41 4.13
CA ASN A 47 3.06 -3.71 5.12
C ASN A 47 2.46 -5.10 4.92
N THR A 48 2.17 -5.48 3.67
CA THR A 48 1.66 -6.82 3.31
C THR A 48 2.66 -7.90 3.74
N ILE A 49 3.94 -7.73 3.39
CA ILE A 49 5.02 -8.65 3.80
C ILE A 49 5.11 -8.74 5.32
N GLY A 50 5.07 -7.60 6.03
CA GLY A 50 5.14 -7.55 7.49
C GLY A 50 3.98 -8.30 8.16
N ILE A 51 2.76 -8.14 7.65
CA ILE A 51 1.59 -8.88 8.14
C ILE A 51 1.75 -10.38 7.88
N LEU A 52 2.16 -10.79 6.68
CA LEU A 52 2.36 -12.18 6.32
C LEU A 52 3.46 -12.84 7.18
N GLN A 53 4.57 -12.15 7.43
CA GLN A 53 5.65 -12.63 8.29
C GLN A 53 5.21 -12.84 9.73
N LEU A 54 4.49 -11.86 10.30
CA LEU A 54 3.96 -12.00 11.66
C LEU A 54 2.89 -13.08 11.74
N ALA A 55 1.98 -13.17 10.77
CA ALA A 55 0.99 -14.23 10.70
C ALA A 55 1.66 -15.62 10.67
N ALA A 56 2.65 -15.80 9.80
CA ALA A 56 3.42 -17.04 9.70
C ALA A 56 4.15 -17.36 11.03
N GLN A 57 4.76 -16.37 11.67
CA GLN A 57 5.45 -16.56 12.95
C GLN A 57 4.48 -16.95 14.07
N THR A 58 3.34 -16.28 14.19
CA THR A 58 2.32 -16.61 15.20
C THR A 58 1.79 -18.03 14.99
N ILE A 59 1.47 -18.39 13.75
CA ILE A 59 0.99 -19.74 13.44
C ILE A 59 2.06 -20.77 13.77
N LYS A 60 3.30 -20.52 13.38
CA LYS A 60 4.44 -21.40 13.68
C LYS A 60 4.62 -21.62 15.19
N ASN A 61 4.53 -20.55 15.99
CA ASN A 61 4.62 -20.65 17.45
C ASN A 61 3.55 -21.59 18.02
N ILE A 62 2.33 -21.54 17.49
CA ILE A 62 1.21 -22.41 17.91
C ILE A 62 1.44 -23.86 17.46
N THR A 63 1.87 -24.06 16.21
CA THR A 63 2.03 -25.42 15.66
C THR A 63 3.23 -26.15 16.24
N ASP A 64 4.35 -25.46 16.46
CA ASP A 64 5.60 -26.05 16.93
C ASP A 64 5.60 -26.30 18.45
N ASN A 65 4.78 -25.56 19.21
CA ASN A 65 4.63 -25.76 20.64
C ASN A 65 3.73 -26.98 20.94
N ASN A 66 4.36 -28.13 21.20
CA ASN A 66 3.66 -29.38 21.51
C ASN A 66 2.82 -29.34 22.80
N THR A 67 3.11 -28.41 23.71
CA THR A 67 2.45 -28.29 25.02
C THR A 67 1.48 -27.12 25.12
N ILE A 68 1.27 -26.37 24.03
CA ILE A 68 0.35 -25.22 24.03
C ILE A 68 -1.08 -25.69 24.32
N SER A 69 -1.79 -24.96 25.18
CA SER A 69 -3.24 -25.15 25.37
C SER A 69 -4.04 -24.39 24.31
N LEU A 70 -5.32 -24.74 24.13
CA LEU A 70 -6.22 -23.99 23.23
C LEU A 70 -6.35 -22.52 23.65
N GLU A 71 -6.42 -22.25 24.95
CA GLU A 71 -6.48 -20.88 25.48
C GLU A 71 -5.22 -20.08 25.09
N GLN A 72 -4.04 -20.67 25.26
CA GLN A 72 -2.78 -20.03 24.86
C GLN A 72 -2.73 -19.80 23.35
N ALA A 73 -3.18 -20.76 22.53
CA ALA A 73 -3.27 -20.58 21.08
C ALA A 73 -4.21 -19.43 20.69
N LYS A 74 -5.36 -19.30 21.36
CA LYS A 74 -6.30 -18.17 21.16
C LYS A 74 -5.66 -16.84 21.55
N ILE A 75 -4.90 -16.81 22.65
CA ILE A 75 -4.19 -15.61 23.11
C ILE A 75 -3.12 -15.19 22.09
N GLU A 76 -2.30 -16.13 21.60
CA GLU A 76 -1.30 -15.88 20.56
C GLU A 76 -1.92 -15.25 19.30
N LEU A 77 -3.02 -15.83 18.79
CA LEU A 77 -3.75 -15.28 17.65
C LEU A 77 -4.31 -13.88 17.95
N ASN A 78 -4.89 -13.66 19.12
CA ASN A 78 -5.51 -12.38 19.48
C ASN A 78 -4.49 -11.25 19.72
N ASN A 79 -3.28 -11.60 20.18
CA ASN A 79 -2.21 -10.65 20.47
C ASN A 79 -1.36 -10.30 19.24
N ALA A 80 -1.45 -11.09 18.17
CA ALA A 80 -0.73 -10.82 16.94
C ALA A 80 -1.23 -9.51 16.30
N THR A 81 -0.38 -8.49 16.35
CA THR A 81 -0.66 -7.15 15.84
C THR A 81 0.45 -6.66 14.93
N PHE A 82 0.09 -5.88 13.92
CA PHE A 82 1.02 -5.18 13.04
C PHE A 82 0.62 -3.71 12.96
N LEU A 83 1.55 -2.81 13.28
CA LEU A 83 1.31 -1.36 13.34
C LEU A 83 0.07 -0.99 14.18
N GLY A 84 -0.15 -1.70 15.29
CA GLY A 84 -1.28 -1.49 16.20
C GLY A 84 -2.61 -2.12 15.76
N ASN A 85 -2.68 -2.76 14.59
CA ASN A 85 -3.88 -3.44 14.10
C ASN A 85 -3.78 -4.94 14.30
N LYS A 86 -4.88 -5.59 14.68
CA LYS A 86 -4.95 -7.06 14.80
C LYS A 86 -4.79 -7.72 13.43
N ILE A 87 -3.92 -8.73 13.38
CA ILE A 87 -3.70 -9.53 12.17
C ILE A 87 -4.85 -10.51 11.96
N PHE A 88 -5.20 -11.27 13.00
CA PHE A 88 -6.32 -12.21 12.97
C PHE A 88 -7.61 -11.52 13.42
N ALA A 89 -8.14 -10.66 12.56
CA ALA A 89 -9.43 -9.98 12.77
C ALA A 89 -10.39 -10.28 11.63
N PRO A 90 -11.72 -10.22 11.88
CA PRO A 90 -12.71 -10.30 10.81
C PRO A 90 -12.41 -9.25 9.74
N HIS A 91 -12.57 -9.63 8.48
CA HIS A 91 -12.30 -8.79 7.29
C HIS A 91 -10.82 -8.46 7.01
N THR A 92 -9.86 -9.00 7.77
CA THR A 92 -8.44 -8.90 7.38
C THR A 92 -8.17 -9.86 6.22
N ILE A 93 -8.23 -9.32 5.00
CA ILE A 93 -7.92 -10.02 3.75
C ILE A 93 -6.83 -9.24 3.04
N LEU A 94 -5.73 -9.92 2.72
CA LEU A 94 -4.65 -9.38 1.91
C LEU A 94 -4.73 -9.99 0.52
N GLN A 95 -4.65 -9.13 -0.50
CA GLN A 95 -4.66 -9.53 -1.90
C GLN A 95 -3.49 -8.89 -2.64
N ASP A 96 -3.05 -9.53 -3.71
CA ASP A 96 -2.11 -8.93 -4.65
C ASP A 96 -2.82 -7.97 -5.63
N ASP A 97 -2.04 -7.35 -6.52
CA ASP A 97 -2.56 -6.45 -7.57
C ASP A 97 -3.50 -7.16 -8.58
N TYR A 98 -3.55 -8.49 -8.58
CA TYR A 98 -4.41 -9.32 -9.43
C TYR A 98 -5.64 -9.88 -8.70
N ASN A 99 -5.92 -9.41 -7.48
CA ASN A 99 -6.98 -9.88 -6.59
C ASN A 99 -6.82 -11.34 -6.11
N ASN A 100 -5.64 -11.94 -6.23
CA ASN A 100 -5.38 -13.23 -5.61
C ASN A 100 -5.21 -13.03 -4.11
N THR A 101 -5.87 -13.88 -3.32
CA THR A 101 -5.72 -13.86 -1.86
C THR A 101 -4.31 -14.29 -1.48
N LEU A 102 -3.62 -13.45 -0.70
CA LEU A 102 -2.32 -13.74 -0.09
C LEU A 102 -2.48 -14.24 1.35
N PHE A 103 -3.52 -13.76 2.04
CA PHE A 103 -3.90 -14.14 3.39
C PHE A 103 -5.36 -13.77 3.66
N ASP A 104 -6.09 -14.64 4.35
CA ASP A 104 -7.45 -14.38 4.81
C ASP A 104 -7.60 -14.88 6.25
N ALA A 105 -7.71 -13.94 7.19
CA ALA A 105 -7.83 -14.26 8.61
C ALA A 105 -9.08 -15.12 8.92
N ASN A 106 -10.16 -15.00 8.14
CA ASN A 106 -11.40 -15.73 8.40
C ASN A 106 -11.23 -17.24 8.25
N ARG A 107 -10.30 -17.69 7.40
CA ARG A 107 -9.98 -19.12 7.25
C ARG A 107 -9.51 -19.75 8.55
N ILE A 108 -8.81 -18.97 9.37
CA ILE A 108 -8.34 -19.40 10.69
C ILE A 108 -9.41 -19.18 11.74
N LEU A 109 -10.00 -17.97 11.79
CA LEU A 109 -11.00 -17.60 12.80
C LEU A 109 -12.21 -18.53 12.81
N ASN A 110 -12.69 -18.96 11.64
CA ASN A 110 -13.84 -19.85 11.50
C ASN A 110 -13.57 -21.29 11.96
N LEU A 111 -12.29 -21.65 12.13
CA LEU A 111 -11.86 -23.00 12.48
C LEU A 111 -11.31 -23.09 13.91
N ILE A 112 -11.35 -21.99 14.67
CA ILE A 112 -10.97 -22.00 16.08
C ILE A 112 -11.93 -22.94 16.83
N PRO A 113 -11.42 -24.01 17.45
CA PRO A 113 -12.29 -24.95 18.14
C PRO A 113 -12.79 -24.37 19.47
N ASN A 114 -13.91 -24.93 19.93
CA ASN A 114 -14.46 -24.64 21.25
C ASN A 114 -13.89 -25.57 22.31
N ASP A 115 -13.56 -26.81 21.94
CA ASP A 115 -13.05 -27.86 22.83
C ASP A 115 -11.56 -28.15 22.61
N GLU A 116 -10.85 -28.44 23.71
CA GLU A 116 -9.41 -28.78 23.69
C GLU A 116 -9.11 -30.04 22.85
N LYS A 117 -10.08 -30.96 22.75
CA LYS A 117 -9.94 -32.22 22.01
C LYS A 117 -9.67 -32.00 20.52
N ASP A 118 -10.13 -30.89 19.97
CA ASP A 118 -10.00 -30.55 18.56
C ASP A 118 -8.72 -29.74 18.25
N LEU A 119 -7.92 -29.41 19.28
CA LEU A 119 -6.68 -28.64 19.12
C LEU A 119 -5.72 -29.29 18.13
N TYR A 120 -5.62 -30.63 18.15
CA TYR A 120 -4.75 -31.36 17.22
C TYR A 120 -5.17 -31.17 15.76
N SER A 121 -6.48 -31.27 15.49
CA SER A 121 -7.04 -31.03 14.15
C SER A 121 -6.87 -29.56 13.74
N PHE A 122 -7.09 -28.63 14.66
CA PHE A 122 -6.87 -27.21 14.44
C PHE A 122 -5.41 -26.90 14.07
N LYS A 123 -4.43 -27.48 14.76
CA LYS A 123 -3.00 -27.34 14.42
C LYS A 123 -2.67 -27.84 13.03
N LYS A 124 -3.32 -28.91 12.54
CA LYS A 124 -3.13 -29.37 11.15
C LYS A 124 -3.62 -28.34 10.15
N VAL A 125 -4.77 -27.73 10.40
CA VAL A 125 -5.28 -26.67 9.52
C VAL A 125 -4.38 -25.44 9.56
N LEU A 126 -3.96 -25.02 10.76
CA LEU A 126 -2.98 -23.95 10.92
C LEU A 126 -1.70 -24.22 10.14
N LYS A 127 -1.22 -25.46 10.09
CA LYS A 127 -0.04 -25.81 9.29
C LYS A 127 -0.26 -25.63 7.79
N ASN A 128 -1.44 -25.98 7.28
CA ASN A 128 -1.79 -25.72 5.88
C ASN A 128 -1.84 -24.21 5.59
N GLU A 129 -2.39 -23.41 6.51
CA GLU A 129 -2.41 -21.94 6.39
C GLU A 129 -1.00 -21.35 6.47
N TYR A 130 -0.11 -21.91 7.32
CA TYR A 130 1.29 -21.53 7.37
C TYR A 130 2.00 -21.78 6.04
N ASP A 131 1.83 -22.97 5.45
CA ASP A 131 2.43 -23.32 4.16
C ASP A 131 1.91 -22.40 3.05
N PHE A 132 0.61 -22.09 3.06
CA PHE A 132 0.01 -21.13 2.14
C PHE A 132 0.60 -19.72 2.28
N ILE A 133 0.73 -19.19 3.50
CA ILE A 133 1.31 -17.87 3.77
C ILE A 133 2.77 -17.81 3.30
N ASN A 134 3.55 -18.87 3.53
CA ASN A 134 4.93 -18.94 3.04
C ASN A 134 5.01 -18.97 1.52
N ALA A 135 4.13 -19.73 0.85
CA ALA A 135 4.04 -19.71 -0.60
C ALA A 135 3.70 -18.31 -1.14
N SER A 136 2.79 -17.59 -0.47
CA SER A 136 2.47 -16.19 -0.78
C SER A 136 3.69 -15.27 -0.59
N LEU A 137 4.46 -15.44 0.48
CA LEU A 137 5.70 -14.68 0.73
C LEU A 137 6.75 -14.91 -0.36
N GLU A 138 6.99 -16.16 -0.76
CA GLU A 138 7.95 -16.49 -1.82
C GLU A 138 7.50 -15.94 -3.18
N SER A 139 6.20 -16.03 -3.48
CA SER A 139 5.62 -15.39 -4.67
C SER A 139 5.90 -13.88 -4.70
N ILE A 140 5.69 -13.18 -3.58
CA ILE A 140 5.97 -11.74 -3.49
C ILE A 140 7.45 -11.43 -3.70
N LYS A 141 8.36 -12.17 -3.04
CA LYS A 141 9.81 -11.97 -3.20
C LYS A 141 10.25 -12.14 -4.64
N SER A 142 9.80 -13.21 -5.30
CA SER A 142 10.13 -13.47 -6.71
C SER A 142 9.67 -12.33 -7.63
N ASN A 143 8.53 -11.71 -7.33
CA ASN A 143 8.02 -10.56 -8.09
C ASN A 143 8.80 -9.26 -7.82
N ILE A 144 9.35 -9.07 -6.61
CA ILE A 144 10.22 -7.93 -6.29
C ILE A 144 11.52 -8.01 -7.09
N ASP A 145 12.16 -9.18 -7.13
CA ASP A 145 13.42 -9.38 -7.85
C ASP A 145 13.27 -9.11 -9.37
N ILE A 146 12.10 -9.45 -9.94
CA ILE A 146 11.77 -9.16 -11.34
C ILE A 146 11.59 -7.66 -11.61
N ILE A 147 11.01 -6.92 -10.67
CA ILE A 147 10.79 -5.46 -10.80
C ILE A 147 12.14 -4.73 -10.73
N ASP A 148 13.01 -5.12 -9.80
CA ASP A 148 14.33 -4.50 -9.61
C ASP A 148 15.21 -4.73 -10.85
N TYR A 149 15.17 -5.94 -11.43
CA TYR A 149 15.87 -6.25 -12.68
C TYR A 149 15.38 -5.43 -13.88
N LYS A 150 14.08 -5.13 -13.96
CA LYS A 150 13.52 -4.29 -15.03
C LYS A 150 13.85 -2.81 -14.84
N GLN A 151 13.89 -2.31 -13.61
CA GLN A 151 14.27 -0.92 -13.32
C GLN A 151 15.74 -0.65 -13.61
N GLN A 152 16.64 -1.56 -13.22
CA GLN A 152 18.07 -1.45 -13.54
C GLN A 152 18.32 -1.47 -15.06
N ASN A 153 17.57 -2.29 -15.81
CA ASN A 153 17.67 -2.29 -17.27
C ASN A 153 17.12 -1.01 -17.91
N LEU A 154 16.11 -0.38 -17.33
CA LEU A 154 15.58 0.90 -17.82
C LEU A 154 16.56 2.05 -17.55
N GLU A 155 17.17 2.11 -16.37
CA GLU A 155 18.23 3.07 -16.06
C GLU A 155 19.44 2.89 -16.97
N ASN A 156 19.87 1.64 -17.19
CA ASN A 156 20.93 1.33 -18.15
C ASN A 156 20.54 1.70 -19.58
N TYR A 157 19.29 1.51 -19.99
CA TYR A 157 18.80 1.91 -21.31
C TYR A 157 18.77 3.44 -21.47
N LEU A 158 18.38 4.19 -20.43
CA LEU A 158 18.37 5.66 -20.43
C LEU A 158 19.80 6.24 -20.48
N ILE A 159 20.73 5.63 -19.75
CA ILE A 159 22.16 6.00 -19.77
C ILE A 159 22.79 5.68 -21.14
N GLN A 160 22.50 4.51 -21.70
CA GLN A 160 23.01 4.10 -23.02
C GLN A 160 22.40 4.92 -24.18
N ASN A 161 21.19 5.45 -23.99
CA ASN A 161 20.49 6.27 -24.99
C ASN A 161 20.45 7.77 -24.62
N ALA A 162 21.46 8.27 -23.90
CA ALA A 162 21.58 9.69 -23.51
C ALA A 162 21.43 10.67 -24.69
N ILE A 163 21.77 10.24 -25.91
CA ILE A 163 21.64 11.02 -27.16
C ILE A 163 20.17 11.25 -27.56
N LEU A 164 19.27 10.29 -27.29
CA LEU A 164 17.84 10.45 -27.54
C LEU A 164 17.22 11.44 -26.54
N PHE A 165 17.72 11.45 -25.30
CA PHE A 165 17.27 12.36 -24.26
C PHE A 165 17.77 13.81 -24.48
N SER A 166 19.03 13.98 -24.91
CA SER A 166 19.57 15.31 -25.25
C SER A 166 18.87 15.94 -26.47
N LYS A 167 18.46 15.13 -27.45
CA LYS A 167 17.62 15.58 -28.57
C LYS A 167 16.24 16.04 -28.12
N ALA A 168 15.60 15.36 -27.17
CA ALA A 168 14.31 15.79 -26.62
C ALA A 168 14.41 17.13 -25.85
N HIS A 169 15.51 17.37 -25.13
CA HIS A 169 15.74 18.63 -24.44
C HIS A 169 15.93 19.83 -25.37
N ASN A 170 16.50 19.62 -26.57
CA ASN A 170 16.62 20.66 -27.60
C ASN A 170 15.29 21.05 -28.25
N ILE A 171 14.27 20.18 -28.19
CA ILE A 171 12.93 20.50 -28.71
C ILE A 171 12.22 21.50 -27.79
N LYS A 172 12.45 21.42 -26.47
CA LYS A 172 11.87 22.36 -25.49
C LYS A 172 12.42 23.78 -25.64
N THR A 173 13.72 23.91 -25.91
CA THR A 173 14.35 25.20 -26.24
C THR A 173 13.94 25.73 -27.61
N LEU A 174 13.67 24.86 -28.57
CA LEU A 174 13.15 25.26 -29.89
C LEU A 174 11.69 25.75 -29.79
N ALA A 175 10.83 25.04 -29.05
CA ALA A 175 9.46 25.45 -28.77
C ALA A 175 9.41 26.79 -28.04
N SER A 176 10.24 26.97 -26.99
CA SER A 176 10.33 28.25 -26.26
C SER A 176 10.80 29.42 -27.14
N LYS A 177 11.65 29.17 -28.13
CA LYS A 177 12.08 30.20 -29.10
C LYS A 177 10.98 30.53 -30.11
N ILE A 178 10.21 29.54 -30.54
CA ILE A 178 9.06 29.74 -31.44
C ILE A 178 7.98 30.56 -30.73
N ASP A 179 7.66 30.26 -29.47
CA ASP A 179 6.69 31.02 -28.68
C ASP A 179 7.12 32.48 -28.47
N SER A 180 8.42 32.75 -28.33
CA SER A 180 8.95 34.12 -28.23
C SER A 180 8.94 34.92 -29.53
N LEU A 181 8.84 34.24 -30.68
CA LEU A 181 8.75 34.87 -32.01
C LEU A 181 7.30 35.11 -32.46
N LEU A 182 6.34 34.46 -31.80
CA LEU A 182 4.90 34.56 -32.06
C LEU A 182 4.16 35.45 -31.05
N ALA A 183 4.84 35.98 -30.03
CA ALA A 183 4.35 36.96 -29.05
C ALA A 183 4.72 38.38 -29.47
#